data_AF-A0A9N9RYL5-F1
#
_entry.id   AF-A0A9N9RYL5-F1
#
_cell.length_a   1.000
_cell.length_b   1.000
_cell.length_c   1.000
_cell.angle_alpha   90.00
_cell.angle_beta   90.00
_cell.angle_gamma   90.00
#
_symmetry.space_group_name_H-M   'P 1'
#
loop_
_entity.id
_entity.type
_entity.pdbx_description
1 polymer ?
#
loop_
_entity_poly.entity_id
_entity_poly.type
_entity_poly.pdbx_seq_one_letter_code
_entity_poly.pdbx_strand_id
1 'polypeptide(L)'
;MISHRRNFVLKFLAIFHLLQIVYATGEIACGKCKEYSKYVYVNEASPIMSASSSQYNLVSKCGIVETPLIVGGQRVNEIEFPHMAAIGYKSNVKREQYAFKCGGSIISEQYILTAAHCETDRVNGPPVVVKLGVIYIHDTELNAQLIVIDSFISHPNYKSSEKYFDIALIKLKSFIRFDEYVRPACVCLPSGLENPWRKAIAIGFGKTSYGLYITSILFLDDMV
;
A
#
# COMPACT_ATOMS: atom_id res chain seq x y z
N MET A 1 -21.15 42.65 -22.64
CA MET A 1 -20.61 41.37 -23.18
C MET A 1 -19.12 41.12 -22.88
N ILE A 2 -18.53 41.69 -21.81
CA ILE A 2 -17.07 41.57 -21.52
C ILE A 2 -16.79 40.71 -20.25
N SER A 3 -17.78 40.54 -19.37
CA SER A 3 -17.63 39.75 -18.13
C SER A 3 -17.54 38.24 -18.36
N HIS A 4 -18.18 37.71 -19.42
CA HIS A 4 -18.24 36.26 -19.65
C HIS A 4 -16.95 35.66 -20.24
N ARG A 5 -16.13 36.46 -20.94
CA ARG A 5 -14.88 36.00 -21.59
C ARG A 5 -13.70 35.87 -20.63
N ARG A 6 -13.64 36.71 -19.58
CA ARG A 6 -12.57 36.65 -18.56
C ARG A 6 -12.65 35.37 -17.71
N ASN A 7 -13.86 34.93 -17.37
CA ASN A 7 -14.09 33.68 -16.64
C ASN A 7 -13.79 32.42 -17.46
N PHE A 8 -13.94 32.48 -18.79
CA PHE A 8 -13.65 31.33 -19.65
C PHE A 8 -12.14 31.08 -19.76
N VAL A 9 -11.34 32.14 -19.95
CA VAL A 9 -9.87 32.04 -20.05
C VAL A 9 -9.25 31.58 -18.73
N LEU A 10 -9.71 32.09 -17.59
CA LEU A 10 -9.24 31.64 -16.27
C LEU A 10 -9.59 30.16 -16.00
N LYS A 11 -10.81 29.72 -16.36
CA LYS A 11 -11.18 28.30 -16.23
C LYS A 11 -10.35 27.40 -17.15
N PHE A 12 -10.08 27.84 -18.38
CA PHE A 12 -9.28 27.07 -19.33
C PHE A 12 -7.81 26.94 -18.89
N LEU A 13 -7.21 28.02 -18.39
CA LEU A 13 -5.85 28.01 -17.83
C LEU A 13 -5.75 27.13 -16.57
N ALA A 14 -6.76 27.14 -15.69
CA ALA A 14 -6.81 26.27 -14.52
C ALA A 14 -6.91 24.78 -14.91
N ILE A 15 -7.73 24.46 -15.91
CA ILE A 15 -7.85 23.09 -16.44
C ILE A 15 -6.53 22.65 -17.09
N PHE A 16 -5.89 23.51 -17.87
CA PHE A 16 -4.61 23.21 -18.50
C PHE A 16 -3.50 23.00 -17.46
N HIS A 17 -3.44 23.82 -16.41
CA HIS A 17 -2.50 23.63 -15.31
C HIS A 17 -2.78 22.36 -14.50
N LEU A 18 -4.04 22.06 -14.19
CA LEU A 18 -4.42 20.81 -13.52
C LEU A 18 -4.04 19.60 -14.35
N LEU A 19 -4.27 19.63 -15.68
CA LEU A 19 -3.86 18.58 -16.59
C LEU A 19 -2.34 18.42 -16.62
N GLN A 20 -1.57 19.49 -16.71
CA GLN A 20 -0.10 19.43 -16.70
C GLN A 20 0.44 18.88 -15.37
N ILE A 21 -0.16 19.26 -14.23
CA ILE A 21 0.21 18.73 -12.91
C ILE A 21 -0.12 17.24 -12.83
N VAL A 22 -1.33 16.83 -13.23
CA VAL A 22 -1.74 15.42 -13.23
C VAL A 22 -0.84 14.58 -14.15
N TYR A 23 -0.53 15.06 -15.36
CA TYR A 23 0.40 14.41 -16.28
C TYR A 23 1.81 14.27 -15.67
N ALA A 24 2.36 15.34 -15.12
CA ALA A 24 3.69 15.31 -14.49
C ALA A 24 3.75 14.39 -13.26
N THR A 25 2.69 14.33 -12.45
CA THR A 25 2.62 13.42 -11.29
C THR A 25 2.52 11.94 -11.69
N GLY A 26 1.82 11.64 -12.79
CA GLY A 26 1.74 10.29 -13.34
C GLY A 26 3.08 9.76 -13.81
N GLU A 27 3.89 10.59 -14.48
CA GLU A 27 5.23 10.22 -14.94
C GLU A 27 6.17 9.86 -13.78
N ILE A 28 6.12 10.60 -12.67
CA ILE A 28 6.92 10.29 -11.47
C ILE A 28 6.54 8.94 -10.89
N ALA A 29 5.23 8.67 -10.72
CA ALA A 29 4.75 7.39 -10.19
C ALA A 29 5.17 6.22 -11.08
N CYS A 30 5.12 6.38 -12.40
CA CYS A 30 5.58 5.39 -13.37
C CYS A 30 7.09 5.18 -13.35
N GLY A 31 7.88 6.26 -13.24
CA GLY A 31 9.33 6.19 -13.07
C GLY A 31 9.72 5.42 -11.80
N LYS A 32 9.06 5.71 -10.67
CA LYS A 32 9.27 5.01 -9.40
C LYS A 32 8.84 3.55 -9.44
N CYS A 33 7.73 3.23 -10.08
CA CYS A 33 7.32 1.84 -10.26
C CYS A 33 8.37 1.01 -11.03
N LYS A 34 8.95 1.59 -12.10
CA LYS A 34 10.05 0.96 -12.84
C LYS A 34 11.35 0.87 -12.03
N GLU A 35 11.60 1.81 -11.13
CA GLU A 35 12.73 1.75 -10.21
C GLU A 35 12.54 0.60 -9.21
N TYR A 36 11.34 0.51 -8.60
CA TYR A 36 11.05 -0.48 -7.57
C TYR A 36 10.88 -1.90 -8.09
N SER A 37 10.55 -2.08 -9.38
CA SER A 37 10.47 -3.42 -9.98
C SER A 37 11.80 -4.19 -9.91
N LYS A 38 12.93 -3.52 -9.67
CA LYS A 38 14.23 -4.15 -9.47
C LYS A 38 14.31 -4.98 -8.18
N TYR A 39 13.58 -4.59 -7.13
CA TYR A 39 13.54 -5.33 -5.85
C TYR A 39 12.80 -6.67 -5.95
N VAL A 40 12.26 -7.01 -7.14
CA VAL A 40 11.68 -8.31 -7.41
C VAL A 40 12.74 -9.38 -7.67
N TYR A 41 13.95 -8.98 -8.05
CA TYR A 41 15.00 -9.91 -8.43
C TYR A 41 16.00 -10.11 -7.28
N VAL A 42 16.38 -11.37 -7.05
CA VAL A 42 17.41 -11.74 -6.07
C VAL A 42 18.54 -12.51 -6.75
N ASN A 43 19.76 -12.39 -6.21
CA ASN A 43 20.91 -13.13 -6.67
C ASN A 43 20.97 -14.47 -5.97
N GLU A 44 20.70 -15.56 -6.68
CA GLU A 44 20.87 -16.92 -6.17
C GLU A 44 22.20 -17.50 -6.66
N ALA A 45 22.92 -18.17 -5.76
CA ALA A 45 24.14 -18.88 -6.13
C ALA A 45 23.79 -19.98 -7.12
N SER A 46 24.49 -20.02 -8.26
CA SER A 46 24.26 -21.09 -9.24
C SER A 46 24.57 -22.44 -8.58
N PRO A 47 23.72 -23.47 -8.75
CA PRO A 47 23.93 -24.80 -8.15
C PRO A 47 25.18 -25.51 -8.71
N ILE A 48 25.88 -24.90 -9.67
CA ILE A 48 27.09 -25.43 -10.28
C ILE A 48 28.30 -25.03 -9.43
N MET A 49 28.96 -26.01 -8.81
CA MET A 49 30.30 -25.83 -8.23
C MET A 49 31.33 -25.62 -9.36
N SER A 50 31.42 -24.40 -9.86
CA SER A 50 32.49 -23.98 -10.79
C SER A 50 33.66 -23.41 -10.01
N ALA A 51 34.87 -23.90 -10.27
CA ALA A 51 36.12 -23.41 -9.69
C ALA A 51 36.57 -22.04 -10.25
N SER A 52 35.78 -21.40 -11.12
CA SER A 52 36.07 -20.07 -11.65
C SER A 52 34.84 -19.16 -11.56
N SER A 53 34.96 -18.13 -10.72
CA SER A 53 33.99 -17.05 -10.42
C SER A 53 32.62 -17.50 -9.90
N SER A 54 32.20 -16.96 -8.77
CA SER A 54 30.84 -17.09 -8.24
C SER A 54 29.82 -16.52 -9.23
N GLN A 55 29.30 -17.38 -10.11
CA GLN A 55 28.26 -16.99 -11.06
C GLN A 55 26.92 -17.00 -10.32
N TYR A 56 26.37 -15.81 -10.07
CA TYR A 56 25.05 -15.61 -9.48
C TYR A 56 24.00 -15.48 -10.59
N ASN A 57 22.83 -16.08 -10.40
CA ASN A 57 21.68 -15.92 -11.30
C ASN A 57 20.68 -14.93 -10.70
N LEU A 58 20.22 -13.97 -11.49
CA LEU A 58 19.12 -13.07 -11.13
C LEU A 58 17.79 -13.83 -11.30
N VAL A 59 17.19 -14.23 -10.18
CA VAL A 59 15.92 -14.95 -10.15
C VAL A 59 14.81 -13.99 -9.74
N SER A 60 13.72 -13.96 -10.51
CA SER A 60 12.52 -13.20 -10.16
C SER A 60 11.77 -13.89 -9.03
N LYS A 61 11.64 -13.22 -7.89
CA LYS A 61 10.76 -13.59 -6.76
C LYS A 61 9.43 -12.85 -6.83
N CYS A 62 8.92 -12.66 -8.05
CA CYS A 62 7.55 -12.17 -8.24
C CYS A 62 6.61 -13.32 -7.87
N GLY A 63 6.18 -13.35 -6.61
CA GLY A 63 5.36 -14.41 -6.04
C GLY A 63 3.86 -14.20 -6.22
N ILE A 64 3.41 -13.58 -7.32
CA ILE A 64 1.97 -13.59 -7.66
C ILE A 64 1.67 -15.01 -8.19
N VAL A 65 1.53 -15.95 -7.27
CA VAL A 65 0.93 -17.24 -7.58
C VAL A 65 -0.57 -16.99 -7.58
N GLU A 66 -1.16 -16.82 -8.77
CA GLU A 66 -2.62 -16.80 -8.91
C GLU A 66 -3.16 -18.15 -8.44
N THR A 67 -3.48 -18.26 -7.16
CA THR A 67 -4.26 -19.40 -6.66
C THR A 67 -5.70 -19.18 -7.11
N PRO A 68 -6.37 -20.14 -7.77
CA PRO A 68 -7.77 -19.97 -8.14
C PRO A 68 -8.63 -19.90 -6.87
N LEU A 69 -9.25 -18.74 -6.63
CA LEU A 69 -9.91 -18.39 -5.37
C LEU A 69 -11.37 -18.85 -5.31
N ILE A 70 -11.78 -19.33 -4.13
CA ILE A 70 -13.17 -19.66 -3.79
C ILE A 70 -13.67 -18.67 -2.74
N VAL A 71 -14.90 -18.19 -2.91
CA VAL A 71 -15.61 -17.26 -2.01
C VAL A 71 -15.48 -17.68 -0.54
N GLY A 72 -15.07 -16.76 0.34
CA GLY A 72 -14.90 -17.00 1.79
C GLY A 72 -13.52 -16.66 2.38
N GLY A 73 -12.62 -16.12 1.56
CA GLY A 73 -11.28 -15.68 1.96
C GLY A 73 -10.28 -16.83 2.12
N GLN A 74 -9.16 -16.77 1.40
CA GLN A 74 -8.05 -17.72 1.55
C GLN A 74 -6.91 -17.10 2.34
N ARG A 75 -6.22 -17.92 3.14
CA ARG A 75 -4.95 -17.53 3.77
C ARG A 75 -3.96 -17.13 2.68
N VAL A 76 -3.35 -15.96 2.84
CA VAL A 76 -2.26 -15.47 2.00
C VAL A 76 -0.99 -16.31 2.25
N ASN A 77 -0.30 -16.68 1.16
CA ASN A 77 1.00 -17.35 1.25
C ASN A 77 2.10 -16.38 1.68
N GLU A 78 3.21 -16.91 2.19
CA GLU A 78 4.38 -16.09 2.46
C GLU A 78 4.81 -15.35 1.19
N ILE A 79 5.02 -14.02 1.29
CA ILE A 79 5.56 -13.15 0.22
C ILE A 79 4.57 -12.73 -0.89
N GLU A 80 3.29 -13.15 -0.83
CA GLU A 80 2.32 -12.89 -1.91
C GLU A 80 1.92 -11.41 -2.06
N PHE A 81 1.73 -10.69 -0.94
CA PHE A 81 1.35 -9.27 -0.93
C PHE A 81 2.32 -8.39 -0.13
N PRO A 82 3.55 -8.17 -0.66
CA PRO A 82 4.63 -7.52 0.08
C PRO A 82 4.42 -6.00 0.30
N HIS A 83 3.38 -5.43 -0.30
CA HIS A 83 3.00 -4.03 -0.16
C HIS A 83 1.99 -3.79 0.96
N MET A 84 1.50 -4.83 1.63
CA MET A 84 0.52 -4.69 2.70
C MET A 84 1.12 -4.00 3.94
N ALA A 85 0.41 -3.00 4.45
CA ALA A 85 0.77 -2.29 5.67
C ALA A 85 -0.37 -2.36 6.69
N ALA A 86 -0.07 -2.79 7.91
CA ALA A 86 -1.02 -2.76 9.03
C ALA A 86 -0.79 -1.49 9.87
N ILE A 87 -1.84 -0.71 10.08
CA ILE A 87 -1.78 0.58 10.80
C ILE A 87 -2.23 0.36 12.25
N GLY A 88 -1.31 0.61 13.18
CA GLY A 88 -1.46 0.36 14.60
C GLY A 88 -1.71 1.62 15.41
N TYR A 89 -2.67 1.52 16.33
CA TYR A 89 -3.05 2.54 17.29
C TYR A 89 -2.60 2.13 18.69
N LYS A 90 -2.39 3.09 19.59
CA LYS A 90 -2.03 2.77 20.98
C LYS A 90 -3.17 1.97 21.62
N SER A 91 -2.87 0.77 22.11
CA SER A 91 -3.88 -0.05 22.76
C SER A 91 -3.98 0.25 24.26
N ASN A 92 -5.21 0.20 24.77
CA ASN A 92 -5.50 0.31 26.20
C ASN A 92 -5.56 -1.06 26.90
N VAL A 93 -5.29 -2.16 26.17
CA VAL A 93 -5.34 -3.54 26.68
C VAL A 93 -3.97 -3.93 27.23
N LYS A 94 -3.90 -4.40 28.48
CA LYS A 94 -2.64 -4.68 29.21
C LYS A 94 -1.67 -5.67 28.52
N ARG A 95 -2.12 -6.46 27.54
CA ARG A 95 -1.32 -7.49 26.86
C ARG A 95 -1.02 -7.20 25.38
N GLU A 96 -1.53 -6.10 24.84
CA GLU A 96 -1.28 -5.70 23.45
C GLU A 96 -0.82 -4.26 23.45
N GLN A 97 0.37 -3.98 22.92
CA GLN A 97 0.88 -2.60 22.86
C GLN A 97 0.14 -1.78 21.79
N TYR A 98 -0.25 -2.43 20.70
CA TYR A 98 -0.89 -1.79 19.55
C TYR A 98 -2.12 -2.58 19.12
N ALA A 99 -3.19 -1.86 18.80
CA ALA A 99 -4.36 -2.40 18.15
C ALA A 99 -4.29 -2.01 16.67
N PHE A 100 -4.19 -2.99 15.77
CA PHE A 100 -4.14 -2.74 14.34
C PHE A 100 -5.55 -2.77 13.77
N LYS A 101 -6.03 -1.62 13.30
CA LYS A 101 -7.44 -1.43 12.91
C LYS A 101 -7.63 -0.95 11.47
N CYS A 102 -6.55 -0.53 10.82
CA CYS A 102 -6.57 -0.06 9.44
C CYS A 102 -5.48 -0.74 8.62
N GLY A 103 -5.70 -0.77 7.31
CA GLY A 103 -4.73 -1.21 6.32
C GLY A 103 -4.19 -0.05 5.50
N GLY A 104 -3.11 -0.30 4.76
CA GLY A 104 -2.56 0.61 3.79
C GLY A 104 -1.65 -0.13 2.81
N SER A 105 -1.12 0.62 1.85
CA SER A 105 -0.20 0.11 0.85
C SER A 105 1.09 0.91 0.88
N ILE A 106 2.23 0.21 0.90
CA ILE A 106 3.54 0.84 0.73
C ILE A 106 3.60 1.42 -0.68
N ILE A 107 3.95 2.70 -0.83
CA ILE A 107 4.10 3.34 -2.15
C ILE A 107 5.50 3.92 -2.39
N SER A 108 6.31 4.01 -1.33
CA SER A 108 7.72 4.43 -1.38
C SER A 108 8.43 4.00 -0.09
N GLU A 109 9.72 4.35 0.03
CA GLU A 109 10.56 4.06 1.18
C GLU A 109 10.10 4.76 2.47
N GLN A 110 9.24 5.78 2.38
CA GLN A 110 8.82 6.56 3.55
C GLN A 110 7.33 6.86 3.61
N TYR A 111 6.54 6.43 2.62
CA TYR A 111 5.11 6.71 2.55
C TYR A 111 4.25 5.47 2.38
N ILE A 112 3.17 5.45 3.17
CA ILE A 112 2.06 4.50 3.07
C ILE A 112 0.83 5.25 2.57
N LEU A 113 0.16 4.68 1.57
CA LEU A 113 -1.16 5.11 1.12
C LEU A 113 -2.24 4.43 1.97
N THR A 114 -3.22 5.18 2.45
CA THR A 114 -4.33 4.65 3.25
C THR A 114 -5.59 5.49 3.07
N ALA A 115 -6.65 5.17 3.80
CA ALA A 115 -7.89 5.93 3.85
C ALA A 115 -7.80 7.05 4.89
N ALA A 116 -8.45 8.19 4.62
CA ALA A 116 -8.45 9.32 5.54
C ALA A 116 -9.24 9.03 6.83
N HIS A 117 -10.26 8.16 6.77
CA HIS A 117 -10.99 7.75 7.97
C HIS A 117 -10.14 7.00 9.00
N CYS A 118 -8.95 6.52 8.62
CA CYS A 118 -7.99 5.90 9.53
C CYS A 118 -7.24 6.91 10.42
N GLU A 119 -7.41 8.21 10.21
CA GLU A 119 -6.70 9.27 10.95
C GLU A 119 -6.96 9.20 12.46
N THR A 120 -8.14 8.75 12.90
CA THR A 120 -8.48 8.66 14.33
C THR A 120 -9.43 7.51 14.61
N ASP A 121 -9.00 6.60 15.49
CA ASP A 121 -9.88 5.60 16.10
C ASP A 121 -10.57 6.18 17.33
N ARG A 122 -11.87 5.89 17.48
CA ARG A 122 -12.71 6.43 18.57
C ARG A 122 -12.23 6.06 19.97
N VAL A 123 -11.53 4.93 20.11
CA VAL A 123 -11.10 4.40 21.42
C VAL A 123 -9.61 4.66 21.67
N ASN A 124 -8.80 4.52 20.62
CA ASN A 124 -7.34 4.49 20.71
C ASN A 124 -6.66 5.79 20.24
N GLY A 125 -7.41 6.74 19.69
CA GLY A 125 -6.88 8.01 19.19
C GLY A 125 -6.19 7.87 17.82
N PRO A 126 -5.15 8.66 17.53
CA PRO A 126 -4.46 8.63 16.24
C PRO A 126 -3.56 7.38 16.10
N PRO A 127 -3.26 6.94 14.86
CA PRO A 127 -2.32 5.86 14.65
C PRO A 127 -0.91 6.27 15.05
N VAL A 128 -0.11 5.31 15.50
CA VAL A 128 1.24 5.56 16.06
C VAL A 128 2.33 4.75 15.36
N VAL A 129 1.98 3.59 14.79
CA VAL A 129 2.93 2.69 14.13
C VAL A 129 2.35 2.09 12.86
N VAL A 130 3.23 1.71 11.95
CA VAL A 130 2.94 0.84 10.81
C VAL A 130 3.73 -0.43 10.95
N LYS A 131 3.09 -1.58 10.70
CA LYS A 131 3.72 -2.89 10.67
C LYS A 131 3.69 -3.46 9.26
N LEU A 132 4.84 -3.94 8.79
CA LEU A 132 5.07 -4.45 7.44
C LEU A 132 5.68 -5.86 7.48
N GLY A 133 5.53 -6.60 6.37
CA GLY A 133 6.25 -7.86 6.16
C GLY A 133 5.77 -9.03 7.03
N VAL A 134 4.51 -9.01 7.46
CA VAL A 134 3.93 -10.05 8.33
C VAL A 134 2.66 -10.64 7.73
N ILE A 135 2.46 -11.95 7.97
CA ILE A 135 1.20 -12.64 7.67
C ILE A 135 0.32 -12.70 8.90
N TYR A 136 0.90 -12.71 10.10
CA TYR A 136 0.15 -12.56 11.33
C TYR A 136 0.48 -11.26 12.06
N ILE A 137 -0.56 -10.58 12.48
CA ILE A 137 -0.45 -9.21 12.99
C ILE A 137 0.27 -9.12 14.34
N HIS A 138 0.38 -10.24 15.06
CA HIS A 138 1.08 -10.34 16.34
C HIS A 138 2.50 -10.92 16.21
N ASP A 139 2.94 -11.28 15.01
CA ASP A 139 4.26 -11.89 14.82
C ASP A 139 5.40 -10.93 15.13
N THR A 140 6.49 -11.48 15.61
CA THR A 140 7.74 -10.75 15.88
C THR A 140 8.89 -11.31 15.05
N GLU A 141 8.56 -11.89 13.89
CA GLU A 141 9.52 -12.47 12.96
C GLU A 141 10.61 -11.47 12.53
N LEU A 142 11.76 -11.98 12.09
CA LEU A 142 12.92 -11.18 11.73
C LEU A 142 12.67 -10.21 10.56
N ASN A 143 11.78 -10.57 9.65
CA ASN A 143 11.31 -9.79 8.50
C ASN A 143 10.27 -8.72 8.87
N ALA A 144 9.67 -8.79 10.06
CA ALA A 144 8.67 -7.81 10.49
C ALA A 144 9.31 -6.44 10.71
N GLN A 145 8.77 -5.40 10.07
CA GLN A 145 9.20 -4.02 10.28
C GLN A 145 8.09 -3.25 11.00
N LEU A 146 8.37 -2.82 12.23
CA LEU A 146 7.48 -1.95 13.01
C LEU A 146 8.07 -0.53 13.04
N ILE A 147 7.42 0.40 12.35
CA ILE A 147 7.94 1.74 12.09
C ILE A 147 7.01 2.78 12.70
N VAL A 148 7.58 3.77 13.40
CA VAL A 148 6.81 4.87 14.01
C VAL A 148 6.35 5.85 12.94
N ILE A 149 5.12 6.34 13.09
CA ILE A 149 4.53 7.35 12.22
C ILE A 149 5.09 8.75 12.55
N ASP A 150 5.49 9.49 11.53
CA ASP A 150 5.89 10.90 11.63
C ASP A 150 4.66 11.82 11.54
N SER A 151 3.85 11.63 10.49
CA SER A 151 2.65 12.43 10.26
C SER A 151 1.60 11.68 9.47
N PHE A 152 0.32 11.99 9.74
CA PHE A 152 -0.83 11.57 8.94
C PHE A 152 -1.33 12.76 8.12
N ILE A 153 -1.49 12.58 6.80
CA ILE A 153 -1.78 13.65 5.84
C ILE A 153 -3.05 13.26 5.08
N SER A 154 -4.20 13.65 5.62
CA SER A 154 -5.50 13.47 4.97
C SER A 154 -5.65 14.37 3.75
N HIS A 155 -6.40 13.91 2.75
CA HIS A 155 -6.77 14.77 1.63
C HIS A 155 -7.47 16.04 2.14
N PRO A 156 -7.11 17.25 1.67
CA PRO A 156 -7.59 18.51 2.24
C PRO A 156 -9.12 18.70 2.16
N ASN A 157 -9.77 18.02 1.22
CA ASN A 157 -11.23 18.04 1.05
C ASN A 157 -11.95 16.88 1.76
N TYR A 158 -11.22 16.01 2.46
CA TYR A 158 -11.86 14.95 3.25
C TYR A 158 -12.68 15.55 4.39
N LYS A 159 -13.89 15.03 4.58
CA LYS A 159 -14.74 15.35 5.71
C LYS A 159 -15.33 14.06 6.23
N SER A 160 -15.24 13.79 7.53
CA SER A 160 -15.75 12.54 8.12
C SER A 160 -17.26 12.30 7.94
N SER A 161 -18.04 13.37 7.70
CA SER A 161 -19.47 13.30 7.39
C SER A 161 -19.78 12.90 5.94
N GLU A 162 -18.79 12.98 5.04
CA GLU A 162 -18.94 12.70 3.61
C GLU A 162 -18.04 11.51 3.23
N LYS A 163 -18.48 10.67 2.29
CA LYS A 163 -17.69 9.51 1.84
C LYS A 163 -16.65 9.84 0.76
N TYR A 164 -16.52 11.11 0.38
CA TYR A 164 -15.64 11.55 -0.69
C TYR A 164 -14.25 11.88 -0.18
N PHE A 165 -13.25 11.71 -1.06
CA PHE A 165 -11.84 12.00 -0.76
C PHE A 165 -11.28 11.23 0.44
N ASP A 166 -11.76 10.00 0.66
CA ASP A 166 -11.30 9.13 1.72
C ASP A 166 -9.93 8.50 1.39
N ILE A 167 -8.91 9.35 1.30
CA ILE A 167 -7.54 9.02 0.92
C ILE A 167 -6.56 9.85 1.74
N ALA A 168 -5.48 9.23 2.20
CA ALA A 168 -4.46 9.87 3.00
C ALA A 168 -3.09 9.24 2.79
N LEU A 169 -2.05 10.00 3.16
CA LEU A 169 -0.68 9.54 3.22
C LEU A 169 -0.21 9.49 4.67
N ILE A 170 0.47 8.42 5.03
CA ILE A 170 1.23 8.33 6.27
C ILE A 170 2.70 8.47 5.91
N LYS A 171 3.38 9.43 6.54
CA LYS A 171 4.84 9.57 6.48
C LYS A 171 5.47 8.85 7.67
N LEU A 172 6.50 8.07 7.42
CA LEU A 172 7.21 7.29 8.44
C LEU A 172 8.44 8.04 8.98
N LYS A 173 8.78 7.81 10.26
CA LYS A 173 9.98 8.41 10.89
C LYS A 173 11.29 7.84 10.37
N SER A 174 11.29 6.60 9.88
CA SER A 174 12.44 5.94 9.29
C SER A 174 12.08 5.31 7.94
N PHE A 175 13.08 5.14 7.10
CA PHE A 175 12.91 4.48 5.81
C PHE A 175 12.60 2.99 5.98
N ILE A 176 11.72 2.48 5.13
CA ILE A 176 11.40 1.06 4.96
C ILE A 176 12.60 0.39 4.30
N ARG A 177 12.98 -0.79 4.80
CA ARG A 177 13.97 -1.63 4.15
C ARG A 177 13.24 -2.57 3.19
N PHE A 178 13.49 -2.43 1.89
CA PHE A 178 12.88 -3.34 0.92
C PHE A 178 13.63 -4.66 0.86
N ASP A 179 12.87 -5.74 0.89
CA ASP A 179 13.33 -7.12 0.79
C ASP A 179 12.24 -7.97 0.08
N GLU A 180 12.34 -9.30 0.13
CA GLU A 180 11.34 -10.16 -0.51
C GLU A 180 9.94 -10.03 0.13
N TYR A 181 9.87 -9.74 1.43
CA TYR A 181 8.64 -9.64 2.23
C TYR A 181 8.02 -8.23 2.21
N VAL A 182 8.81 -7.20 1.92
CA VAL A 182 8.40 -5.79 1.99
C VAL A 182 8.80 -5.05 0.72
N ARG A 183 7.82 -4.72 -0.13
CA ARG A 183 8.01 -4.03 -1.41
C ARG A 183 6.87 -3.04 -1.68
N PRO A 184 7.13 -1.91 -2.37
CA PRO A 184 6.09 -0.94 -2.67
C PRO A 184 5.14 -1.44 -3.78
N ALA A 185 3.88 -1.04 -3.70
CA ALA A 185 2.90 -1.17 -4.78
C ALA A 185 3.17 -0.14 -5.88
N CYS A 186 2.86 -0.53 -7.11
CA CYS A 186 2.94 0.35 -8.27
C CYS A 186 1.69 1.24 -8.36
N VAL A 187 1.86 2.56 -8.34
CA VAL A 187 0.77 3.54 -8.52
C VAL A 187 0.79 4.17 -9.93
N CYS A 188 1.57 3.59 -10.86
CA CYS A 188 1.58 4.03 -12.24
C CYS A 188 0.20 3.81 -12.86
N LEU A 189 -0.44 4.88 -13.32
CA LEU A 189 -1.64 4.81 -14.14
C LEU A 189 -1.21 4.98 -15.60
N PRO A 190 -1.19 3.90 -16.40
CA PRO A 190 -0.90 4.03 -17.83
C PRO A 190 -1.95 4.93 -18.48
N SER A 191 -1.50 5.92 -19.22
CA SER A 191 -2.36 6.76 -20.04
C SER A 191 -3.06 5.92 -21.10
N GLY A 192 -4.40 6.00 -21.17
CA GLY A 192 -5.20 5.35 -22.22
C GLY A 192 -5.78 3.97 -21.89
N LEU A 193 -5.73 3.50 -20.64
CA LEU A 193 -6.49 2.32 -20.25
C LEU A 193 -7.96 2.69 -20.02
N GLU A 194 -8.80 2.47 -21.04
CA GLU A 194 -10.24 2.34 -20.83
C GLU A 194 -10.51 1.07 -20.01
N ASN A 195 -10.74 1.27 -18.72
CA ASN A 195 -11.21 0.26 -17.76
C ASN A 195 -10.31 -1.00 -17.62
N PRO A 196 -9.07 -0.87 -17.11
CA PRO A 196 -8.14 -1.99 -16.98
C PRO A 196 -8.48 -2.96 -15.83
N TRP A 197 -9.37 -2.57 -14.92
CA TRP A 197 -9.61 -3.28 -13.66
C TRP A 197 -10.95 -4.00 -13.70
N ARG A 198 -11.00 -5.18 -14.36
CA ARG A 198 -12.18 -6.06 -14.31
C ARG A 198 -12.24 -6.92 -13.04
N LYS A 199 -11.14 -7.01 -12.32
CA LYS A 199 -11.00 -7.72 -11.05
C LYS A 199 -9.99 -6.98 -10.18
N ALA A 200 -10.28 -6.88 -8.89
CA ALA A 200 -9.36 -6.37 -7.89
C ALA A 200 -9.36 -7.31 -6.69
N ILE A 201 -8.19 -7.47 -6.08
CA ILE A 201 -8.02 -8.28 -4.88
C ILE A 201 -7.93 -7.31 -3.69
N ALA A 202 -8.83 -7.47 -2.74
CA ALA A 202 -8.73 -6.82 -1.44
C ALA A 202 -7.93 -7.71 -0.50
N ILE A 203 -6.98 -7.14 0.24
CA ILE A 203 -6.21 -7.86 1.26
C ILE A 203 -6.33 -7.16 2.61
N GLY A 204 -6.38 -7.92 3.69
CA GLY A 204 -6.38 -7.33 5.02
C GLY A 204 -6.47 -8.33 6.17
N PHE A 205 -6.26 -7.81 7.38
CA PHE A 205 -6.46 -8.52 8.64
C PHE A 205 -7.89 -8.31 9.20
N GLY A 206 -8.80 -7.91 8.31
CA GLY A 206 -10.18 -7.55 8.64
C GLY A 206 -11.08 -8.77 8.74
N LYS A 207 -12.37 -8.55 8.97
CA LYS A 207 -13.35 -9.64 9.03
C LYS A 207 -13.49 -10.32 7.66
N THR A 208 -13.45 -11.64 7.62
CA THR A 208 -13.64 -12.44 6.40
C THR A 208 -15.10 -12.74 6.08
N SER A 209 -16.04 -12.38 6.97
CA SER A 209 -17.48 -12.43 6.70
C SER A 209 -18.27 -11.49 7.62
N TYR A 210 -19.52 -11.18 7.23
CA TYR A 210 -20.47 -10.47 8.07
C TYR A 210 -20.76 -11.27 9.35
N GLY A 211 -20.23 -10.80 10.50
CA GLY A 211 -20.55 -11.32 11.83
C GLY A 211 -19.45 -12.08 12.56
N LEU A 212 -18.26 -12.28 11.97
CA LEU A 212 -17.12 -12.92 12.64
C LEU A 212 -16.11 -11.93 13.24
N TYR A 213 -15.24 -12.45 14.13
CA TYR A 213 -14.20 -11.71 14.83
C TYR A 213 -13.10 -11.22 13.86
N ILE A 214 -12.42 -10.11 14.21
CA ILE A 214 -11.26 -9.59 13.47
C ILE A 214 -10.18 -10.67 13.43
N THR A 215 -9.62 -10.96 12.25
CA THR A 215 -8.66 -12.05 12.09
C THR A 215 -7.23 -11.55 12.25
N SER A 216 -6.40 -12.22 13.03
CA SER A 216 -4.97 -11.89 13.14
C SER A 216 -4.15 -12.29 11.91
N ILE A 217 -4.77 -12.84 10.85
CA ILE A 217 -4.15 -13.38 9.64
C ILE A 217 -4.49 -12.49 8.45
N LEU A 218 -3.55 -12.30 7.51
CA LEU A 218 -3.81 -11.64 6.24
C LEU A 218 -4.66 -12.54 5.33
N PHE A 219 -5.86 -12.07 4.99
CA PHE A 219 -6.77 -12.70 4.03
C PHE A 219 -6.84 -11.88 2.75
N LEU A 220 -7.26 -12.54 1.68
CA LEU A 220 -7.54 -11.94 0.39
C LEU A 220 -9.01 -12.22 0.00
N ASP A 221 -9.68 -11.27 -0.65
CA ASP A 221 -11.06 -11.37 -1.16
C ASP A 221 -11.20 -10.69 -2.53
N ASP A 222 -12.11 -11.18 -3.37
CA ASP A 222 -12.36 -10.64 -4.72
C ASP A 222 -13.39 -9.50 -4.66
N MET A 223 -13.02 -8.33 -5.16
CA MET A 223 -13.98 -7.26 -5.45
C MET A 223 -14.53 -7.48 -6.87
N VAL A 224 -15.64 -8.22 -6.96
CA VAL A 224 -16.42 -8.44 -8.19
C VAL A 224 -17.37 -7.27 -8.44
#